data_AF-A0A0M8WE40-F1
#
_entry.id   AF-A0A0M8WE40-F1
#
_cell.length_a   1.000
_cell.length_b   1.000
_cell.length_c   1.000
_cell.angle_alpha   90.00
_cell.angle_beta   90.00
_cell.angle_gamma   90.00
#
_symmetry.space_group_name_H-M   'P 1'
#
loop_
_entity.id
_entity.type
_entity.pdbx_description
1 polymer ?
#
loop_
_entity_poly.entity_id
_entity_poly.type
_entity_poly.pdbx_seq_one_letter_code
_entity_poly.pdbx_strand_id
1 'polypeptide(L)'
;MIGHHVTFGVWRMLADLLAGSDGSGSLSEADTARAAWWYDCYSALLLYAGSCTPEVYALSIRPRMAAKHPAFSGLWARDHERVADLLGTLRPPRDGVLKRALKRNRLVHMTVAQMLVPEGASLFKGHGGRAGNGVTDAERALFDEFFLVSRGVVTQADFTAAMLSRLVAIREDLAADPVDARAEVFDLLPTDLPGMIEELIVVVGRSSLVEVPVRAALP
;
A
#
# COMPACT_ATOMS: atom_id res chain seq x y z
N MET A 1 -5.54 -11.07 -1.26
CA MET A 1 -5.88 -10.47 0.06
C MET A 1 -4.64 -10.13 0.89
N ILE A 2 -3.71 -11.08 1.09
CA ILE A 2 -2.56 -10.88 1.98
C ILE A 2 -1.65 -9.71 1.57
N GLY A 3 -1.46 -9.46 0.26
CA GLY A 3 -0.72 -8.29 -0.23
C GLY A 3 -1.34 -6.94 0.18
N HIS A 4 -2.67 -6.87 0.30
CA HIS A 4 -3.35 -5.66 0.79
C HIS A 4 -3.15 -5.49 2.31
N HIS A 5 -3.15 -6.57 3.09
CA HIS A 5 -2.87 -6.50 4.53
C HIS A 5 -1.48 -5.96 4.81
N VAL A 6 -0.48 -6.45 4.09
CA VAL A 6 0.90 -5.94 4.22
C VAL A 6 0.98 -4.49 3.77
N THR A 7 0.24 -4.11 2.71
CA THR A 7 0.14 -2.72 2.26
C THR A 7 -0.35 -1.78 3.36
N PHE A 8 -1.33 -2.20 4.17
CA PHE A 8 -1.82 -1.39 5.29
C PHE A 8 -0.71 -1.14 6.33
N GLY A 9 0.10 -2.16 6.62
CA GLY A 9 1.25 -2.01 7.49
C GLY A 9 2.33 -1.10 6.90
N VAL A 10 2.63 -1.22 5.60
CA VAL A 10 3.55 -0.32 4.88
C VAL A 10 3.08 1.13 4.95
N TRP A 11 1.79 1.40 4.73
CA TRP A 11 1.23 2.75 4.86
C TRP A 11 1.33 3.29 6.28
N ARG A 12 1.10 2.45 7.30
CA ARG A 12 1.29 2.85 8.69
C ARG A 12 2.73 3.24 8.99
N MET A 13 3.70 2.40 8.63
CA MET A 13 5.13 2.68 8.83
C MET A 13 5.58 3.93 8.07
N LEU A 14 5.09 4.12 6.85
CA LEU A 14 5.34 5.32 6.07
C LEU A 14 4.71 6.56 6.73
N ALA A 15 3.47 6.47 7.21
CA ALA A 15 2.82 7.59 7.89
C ALA A 15 3.58 7.98 9.18
N ASP A 16 4.06 7.01 9.95
CA ASP A 16 4.85 7.27 11.16
C ASP A 16 6.18 7.97 10.82
N LEU A 17 6.85 7.55 9.73
CA LEU A 17 8.04 8.24 9.20
C LEU A 17 7.74 9.69 8.78
N LEU A 18 6.66 9.90 8.02
CA LEU A 18 6.30 11.23 7.50
C LEU A 18 5.84 12.18 8.63
N ALA A 19 5.15 11.64 9.64
CA ALA A 19 4.71 12.40 10.82
C ALA A 19 5.87 12.87 11.71
N GLY A 20 7.04 12.21 11.62
CA GLY A 20 8.26 12.62 12.29
C GLY A 20 8.94 13.87 11.71
N SER A 21 8.43 14.43 10.60
CA SER A 21 8.93 15.71 10.08
C SER A 21 8.72 16.83 11.10
N ASP A 22 9.73 17.67 11.28
CA ASP A 22 9.78 18.77 12.25
C ASP A 22 8.82 19.95 11.93
N GLY A 23 7.81 19.73 11.09
CA GLY A 23 6.92 20.77 10.60
C GLY A 23 7.53 21.72 9.57
N SER A 24 8.81 21.55 9.18
CA SER A 24 9.47 22.38 8.17
C SER A 24 8.95 22.18 6.74
N GLY A 25 8.06 21.20 6.52
CA GLY A 25 7.60 20.80 5.18
C GLY A 25 8.68 20.07 4.38
N SER A 26 9.79 19.69 5.02
CA SER A 26 10.90 18.95 4.45
C SER A 26 11.24 17.73 5.31
N LEU A 27 11.82 16.71 4.69
CA LEU A 27 12.36 15.54 5.37
C LEU A 27 13.88 15.62 5.35
N SER A 28 14.54 14.98 6.31
CA SER A 28 15.98 14.72 6.19
C SER A 28 16.27 13.92 4.92
N GLU A 29 17.52 13.94 4.43
CA GLU A 29 17.90 13.14 3.26
C GLU A 29 17.66 11.63 3.52
N ALA A 30 17.99 11.16 4.72
CA ALA A 30 17.78 9.78 5.14
C ALA A 30 16.28 9.40 5.18
N ASP A 31 15.42 10.27 5.74
CA ASP A 31 13.99 10.01 5.79
C ASP A 31 13.34 10.13 4.41
N THR A 32 13.84 11.01 3.54
CA THR A 32 13.41 11.11 2.14
C THR A 32 13.71 9.82 1.38
N ALA A 33 14.92 9.25 1.56
CA ALA A 33 15.29 7.97 0.96
C ALA A 33 14.44 6.82 1.52
N ARG A 34 14.20 6.81 2.83
CA ARG A 34 13.37 5.77 3.49
C ARG A 34 11.90 5.85 3.06
N ALA A 35 11.35 7.06 2.91
CA ALA A 35 9.99 7.26 2.39
C ALA A 35 9.88 6.80 0.93
N ALA A 36 10.91 7.04 0.11
CA ALA A 36 10.96 6.55 -1.26
C ALA A 36 10.96 5.01 -1.31
N TRP A 37 11.78 4.37 -0.45
CA TRP A 37 11.83 2.91 -0.34
C TRP A 37 10.48 2.30 0.07
N TRP A 38 9.79 2.87 1.07
CA TRP A 38 8.44 2.41 1.46
C TRP A 38 7.43 2.50 0.30
N TYR A 39 7.54 3.51 -0.56
CA TYR A 39 6.73 3.60 -1.78
C TYR A 39 7.06 2.54 -2.83
N ASP A 40 8.32 2.16 -2.93
CA ASP A 40 8.75 1.07 -3.79
C ASP A 40 8.24 -0.27 -3.25
N CYS A 41 8.27 -0.49 -1.92
CA CYS A 41 7.61 -1.64 -1.28
C CYS A 41 6.10 -1.67 -1.56
N TYR A 42 5.41 -0.53 -1.47
CA TYR A 42 3.99 -0.47 -1.82
C TYR A 42 3.76 -0.83 -3.29
N SER A 43 4.64 -0.40 -4.19
CA SER A 43 4.57 -0.76 -5.62
C SER A 43 4.73 -2.26 -5.84
N ALA A 44 5.68 -2.90 -5.14
CA ALA A 44 5.86 -4.35 -5.16
C ALA A 44 4.61 -5.10 -4.65
N LEU A 45 4.01 -4.61 -3.56
CA LEU A 45 2.78 -5.21 -3.01
C LEU A 45 1.56 -5.02 -3.90
N LEU A 46 1.48 -3.93 -4.68
CA LEU A 46 0.45 -3.77 -5.71
C LEU A 46 0.59 -4.80 -6.82
N LEU A 47 1.83 -5.07 -7.27
CA LEU A 47 2.08 -6.09 -8.28
C LEU A 47 1.74 -7.48 -7.77
N TYR A 48 2.18 -7.82 -6.56
CA TYR A 48 1.81 -9.08 -5.93
C TYR A 48 0.28 -9.19 -5.73
N ALA A 49 -0.38 -8.15 -5.25
CA ALA A 49 -1.83 -8.19 -5.03
C ALA A 49 -2.64 -8.22 -6.33
N GLY A 50 -2.08 -7.70 -7.43
CA GLY A 50 -2.67 -7.67 -8.76
C GLY A 50 -2.17 -8.77 -9.69
N SER A 51 -1.45 -9.77 -9.17
CA SER A 51 -0.89 -10.87 -9.97
C SER A 51 -1.94 -11.86 -10.48
N CYS A 52 -3.17 -11.82 -9.93
CA CYS A 52 -4.25 -12.67 -10.40
C CYS A 52 -4.59 -12.40 -11.87
N THR A 53 -5.12 -13.40 -12.57
CA THR A 53 -5.54 -13.21 -13.95
C THR A 53 -6.70 -12.20 -14.04
N PRO A 54 -6.84 -11.47 -15.17
CA PRO A 54 -7.97 -10.56 -15.39
C PRO A 54 -9.32 -11.27 -15.23
N GLU A 55 -9.39 -12.56 -15.58
CA GLU A 55 -10.59 -13.37 -15.43
C GLU A 55 -10.94 -13.66 -13.96
N VAL A 56 -9.95 -14.03 -13.13
CA VAL A 56 -10.16 -14.17 -11.68
C VAL A 56 -10.64 -12.84 -11.08
N TYR A 57 -10.05 -11.72 -11.49
CA TYR A 57 -10.48 -10.41 -11.02
C TYR A 57 -11.92 -10.08 -11.45
N ALA A 58 -12.25 -10.29 -12.72
CA ALA A 58 -13.56 -9.98 -13.29
C ALA A 58 -14.70 -10.85 -12.75
N LEU A 59 -14.45 -12.15 -12.52
CA LEU A 59 -15.47 -13.11 -12.11
C LEU A 59 -15.60 -13.25 -10.59
N SER A 60 -14.56 -12.96 -9.82
CA SER A 60 -14.55 -13.17 -8.36
C SER A 60 -14.38 -11.89 -7.57
N ILE A 61 -13.32 -11.13 -7.82
CA ILE A 61 -12.93 -10.00 -6.95
C ILE A 61 -13.82 -8.79 -7.18
N ARG A 62 -13.92 -8.32 -8.43
CA ARG A 62 -14.67 -7.11 -8.79
C ARG A 62 -16.16 -7.21 -8.48
N PRO A 63 -16.87 -8.33 -8.74
CA PRO A 63 -18.28 -8.46 -8.37
C PRO A 63 -18.50 -8.37 -6.86
N ARG A 64 -17.60 -8.95 -6.05
CA ARG A 64 -17.67 -8.86 -4.58
C ARG A 64 -17.45 -7.44 -4.08
N MET A 65 -16.52 -6.69 -4.69
CA MET A 65 -16.32 -5.27 -4.39
C MET A 65 -17.58 -4.46 -4.72
N ALA A 66 -18.14 -4.64 -5.92
CA ALA A 66 -19.33 -3.95 -6.38
C ALA A 66 -20.57 -4.28 -5.51
N ALA A 67 -20.68 -5.52 -5.04
CA ALA A 67 -21.75 -5.96 -4.13
C ALA A 67 -21.66 -5.30 -2.74
N LYS A 68 -20.44 -4.97 -2.26
CA LYS A 68 -20.28 -4.17 -1.03
C LYS A 68 -20.65 -2.72 -1.25
N HIS A 69 -20.18 -2.12 -2.35
CA HIS A 69 -20.59 -0.79 -2.76
C HIS A 69 -20.31 -0.55 -4.26
N PRO A 70 -21.22 0.07 -5.03
CA PRO A 70 -21.02 0.30 -6.46
C PRO A 70 -19.76 1.11 -6.79
N ALA A 71 -19.41 2.07 -5.92
CA ALA A 71 -18.24 2.93 -6.05
C ALA A 71 -17.00 2.46 -5.24
N PHE A 72 -16.94 1.18 -4.82
CA PHE A 72 -15.85 0.67 -3.97
C PHE A 72 -14.46 1.06 -4.48
N SER A 73 -13.62 1.60 -3.60
CA SER A 73 -12.37 2.26 -3.97
C SER A 73 -11.26 2.07 -2.94
N GLY A 74 -10.03 1.92 -3.44
CA GLY A 74 -8.81 1.97 -2.62
C GLY A 74 -8.61 3.31 -1.90
N LEU A 75 -9.24 4.38 -2.38
CA LEU A 75 -9.21 5.69 -1.72
C LEU A 75 -9.82 5.68 -0.31
N TRP A 76 -10.64 4.68 0.01
CA TRP A 76 -11.30 4.58 1.30
C TRP A 76 -10.43 4.02 2.42
N ALA A 77 -9.22 3.54 2.09
CA ALA A 77 -8.30 3.03 3.08
C ALA A 77 -7.82 4.15 4.02
N ARG A 78 -8.08 4.02 5.33
CA ARG A 78 -7.68 5.01 6.34
C ARG A 78 -6.18 5.29 6.34
N ASP A 79 -5.38 4.23 6.21
CA ASP A 79 -3.92 4.35 6.27
C ASP A 79 -3.35 5.03 5.01
N HIS A 80 -3.95 4.80 3.84
CA HIS A 80 -3.57 5.49 2.61
C HIS A 80 -3.92 6.98 2.64
N GLU A 81 -5.10 7.33 3.15
CA GLU A 81 -5.50 8.73 3.29
C GLU A 81 -4.53 9.49 4.20
N ARG A 82 -4.18 8.92 5.36
CA ARG A 82 -3.19 9.52 6.27
C ARG A 82 -1.85 9.78 5.59
N VAL A 83 -1.37 8.85 4.78
CA VAL A 83 -0.15 9.04 3.98
C VAL A 83 -0.32 10.17 2.97
N ALA A 84 -1.46 10.22 2.26
CA ALA A 84 -1.74 11.26 1.29
C ALA A 84 -1.78 12.66 1.91
N ASP A 85 -2.40 12.80 3.08
CA ASP A 85 -2.47 14.06 3.83
C ASP A 85 -1.07 14.51 4.25
N LEU A 86 -0.27 13.61 4.85
CA LEU A 86 1.10 13.91 5.26
C LEU A 86 2.00 14.26 4.07
N LEU A 87 1.83 13.63 2.91
CA LEU A 87 2.57 14.01 1.71
C LEU A 87 2.13 15.36 1.13
N GLY A 88 0.87 15.75 1.34
CA GLY A 88 0.32 17.03 0.89
C GLY A 88 1.00 18.23 1.56
N THR A 89 1.50 18.04 2.79
CA THR A 89 2.24 19.08 3.53
C THR A 89 3.71 19.18 3.08
N LEU A 90 4.26 18.15 2.45
CA LEU A 90 5.64 18.14 2.00
C LEU A 90 5.84 18.86 0.66
N ARG A 91 7.06 19.35 0.45
CA ARG A 91 7.53 19.95 -0.81
C ARG A 91 8.82 19.29 -1.30
N PRO A 92 8.79 17.98 -1.64
CA PRO A 92 10.00 17.29 -2.09
C PRO A 92 10.46 17.83 -3.46
N PRO A 93 11.78 17.84 -3.74
CA PRO A 93 12.31 18.27 -5.04
C PRO A 93 11.67 17.52 -6.21
N ARG A 94 11.39 18.23 -7.31
CA ARG A 94 10.67 17.69 -8.50
C ARG A 94 11.27 16.39 -9.02
N ASP A 95 12.60 16.32 -9.00
CA ASP A 95 13.38 15.18 -9.48
C ASP A 95 14.11 14.47 -8.34
N GLY A 96 13.66 14.66 -7.08
CA GLY A 96 14.18 13.95 -5.91
C GLY A 96 13.75 12.47 -5.87
N VAL A 97 14.44 11.68 -5.04
CA VAL A 97 14.20 10.22 -4.89
C VAL A 97 12.74 9.91 -4.56
N LEU A 98 12.13 10.66 -3.63
CA LEU A 98 10.73 10.47 -3.23
C LEU A 98 9.76 10.79 -4.38
N LYS A 99 10.00 11.84 -5.17
CA LYS A 99 9.14 12.13 -6.33
C LYS A 99 9.25 11.06 -7.41
N ARG A 100 10.43 10.44 -7.61
CA ARG A 100 10.59 9.32 -8.54
C ARG A 100 9.82 8.08 -8.05
N ALA A 101 9.93 7.72 -6.77
CA ALA A 101 9.18 6.60 -6.19
C ALA A 101 7.66 6.82 -6.28
N LEU A 102 7.16 8.03 -5.99
CA LEU A 102 5.75 8.38 -6.16
C LEU A 102 5.26 8.24 -7.61
N LYS A 103 6.07 8.70 -8.58
CA LYS A 103 5.76 8.54 -10.01
C LYS A 103 5.72 7.06 -10.41
N ARG A 104 6.72 6.28 -9.98
CA ARG A 104 6.78 4.83 -10.20
C ARG A 104 5.57 4.13 -9.63
N ASN A 105 5.22 4.39 -8.37
CA ASN A 105 4.05 3.79 -7.74
C ASN A 105 2.76 4.10 -8.51
N ARG A 106 2.60 5.34 -8.98
CA ARG A 106 1.46 5.70 -9.83
C ARG A 106 1.44 4.92 -11.13
N LEU A 107 2.59 4.77 -11.80
CA LEU A 107 2.69 3.99 -13.04
C LEU A 107 2.34 2.52 -12.78
N VAL A 108 2.93 1.90 -11.76
CA VAL A 108 2.62 0.52 -11.35
C VAL A 108 1.13 0.34 -11.08
N HIS A 109 0.52 1.24 -10.29
CA HIS A 109 -0.92 1.19 -10.00
C HIS A 109 -1.77 1.30 -11.27
N MET A 110 -1.44 2.22 -12.18
CA MET A 110 -2.16 2.37 -13.45
C MET A 110 -2.02 1.13 -14.33
N THR A 111 -0.82 0.54 -14.39
CA THR A 111 -0.57 -0.66 -15.20
C THR A 111 -1.30 -1.87 -14.63
N VAL A 112 -1.26 -2.10 -13.31
CA VAL A 112 -2.03 -3.17 -12.66
C VAL A 112 -3.53 -2.98 -12.91
N ALA A 113 -4.05 -1.76 -12.81
CA ALA A 113 -5.46 -1.49 -13.10
C ALA A 113 -5.82 -1.80 -14.57
N GLN A 114 -4.96 -1.42 -15.53
CA GLN A 114 -5.15 -1.70 -16.95
C GLN A 114 -5.05 -3.21 -17.26
N MET A 115 -4.21 -3.95 -16.53
CA MET A 115 -4.13 -5.41 -16.65
C MET A 115 -5.42 -6.08 -16.20
N LEU A 116 -5.91 -5.72 -15.01
CA LEU A 116 -7.08 -6.34 -14.40
C LEU A 116 -8.41 -5.88 -15.01
N VAL A 117 -8.43 -4.69 -15.64
CA VAL A 117 -9.62 -4.10 -16.24
C VAL A 117 -9.27 -3.44 -17.58
N PRO A 118 -8.99 -4.22 -18.65
CA PRO A 118 -8.51 -3.66 -19.91
C PRO A 118 -9.49 -2.69 -20.58
N GLU A 119 -10.79 -2.94 -20.47
CA GLU A 119 -11.84 -2.22 -21.19
C GLU A 119 -12.69 -1.30 -20.31
N GLY A 120 -12.40 -1.20 -19.01
CA GLY A 120 -13.34 -0.65 -18.02
C GLY A 120 -12.76 0.43 -17.12
N ALA A 121 -13.62 1.39 -16.75
CA ALA A 121 -13.30 2.32 -15.68
C ALA A 121 -13.24 1.61 -14.32
N SER A 122 -12.53 2.20 -13.35
CA SER A 122 -12.64 1.78 -11.95
C SER A 122 -14.08 1.95 -11.47
N LEU A 123 -14.49 1.11 -10.51
CA LEU A 123 -15.83 1.18 -9.90
C LEU A 123 -16.17 2.59 -9.40
N PHE A 124 -15.18 3.25 -8.77
CA PHE A 124 -15.28 4.64 -8.32
C PHE A 124 -15.64 5.62 -9.44
N LYS A 125 -14.90 5.59 -10.56
CA LYS A 125 -15.16 6.48 -11.70
C LYS A 125 -16.47 6.14 -12.41
N GLY A 126 -16.79 4.86 -12.53
CA GLY A 126 -18.01 4.38 -13.19
C GLY A 126 -19.31 4.83 -12.51
N HIS A 127 -19.26 5.10 -11.20
CA HIS A 127 -20.43 5.52 -10.40
C HIS A 127 -20.36 7.00 -9.99
N GLY A 128 -19.65 7.83 -10.76
CA GLY A 128 -19.62 9.28 -10.52
C GLY A 128 -18.81 9.72 -9.30
N GLY A 129 -17.95 8.84 -8.76
CA GLY A 129 -17.04 9.18 -7.68
C GLY A 129 -16.15 10.35 -8.08
N ARG A 130 -16.17 11.41 -7.25
CA ARG A 130 -15.32 12.60 -7.41
C ARG A 130 -14.26 12.61 -6.32
N ALA A 131 -12.99 12.66 -6.72
CA ALA A 131 -11.92 12.96 -5.78
C ALA A 131 -12.18 14.37 -5.19
N GLY A 132 -12.33 14.48 -3.87
CA GLY A 132 -12.53 15.76 -3.19
C GLY A 132 -13.79 15.88 -2.32
N ASN A 133 -14.74 14.96 -2.41
CA ASN A 133 -15.93 14.97 -1.53
C ASN A 133 -15.66 14.46 -0.09
N GLY A 134 -14.40 14.14 0.23
CA GLY A 134 -14.01 13.44 1.44
C GLY A 134 -14.46 11.97 1.43
N VAL A 135 -13.78 11.13 2.21
CA VAL A 135 -14.20 9.76 2.46
C VAL A 135 -14.93 9.69 3.80
N THR A 136 -16.16 9.19 3.77
CA THR A 136 -17.01 9.02 4.97
C THR A 136 -16.51 7.90 5.88
N ASP A 137 -16.86 7.93 7.16
CA ASP A 137 -16.51 6.84 8.08
C ASP A 137 -17.14 5.49 7.70
N ALA A 138 -18.33 5.51 7.10
CA ALA A 138 -19.00 4.31 6.60
C ALA A 138 -18.22 3.67 5.43
N GLU A 139 -17.72 4.47 4.47
CA GLU A 139 -16.89 3.96 3.37
C GLU A 139 -15.58 3.35 3.88
N ARG A 140 -14.95 3.96 4.88
CA ARG A 140 -13.75 3.42 5.52
C ARG A 140 -14.03 2.11 6.24
N ALA A 141 -15.13 2.03 6.99
CA ALA A 141 -15.54 0.82 7.69
C ALA A 141 -15.84 -0.32 6.71
N LEU A 142 -16.53 -0.02 5.59
CA LEU A 142 -16.77 -0.98 4.52
C LEU A 142 -15.46 -1.47 3.87
N PHE A 143 -14.48 -0.59 3.71
CA PHE A 143 -13.17 -0.95 3.20
C PHE A 143 -12.44 -1.92 4.15
N ASP A 144 -12.39 -1.58 5.45
CA ASP A 144 -11.79 -2.44 6.47
C ASP A 144 -12.51 -3.80 6.55
N GLU A 145 -13.85 -3.81 6.53
CA GLU A 145 -14.65 -5.03 6.54
C GLU A 145 -14.38 -5.92 5.33
N PHE A 146 -14.34 -5.35 4.11
CA PHE A 146 -14.05 -6.11 2.89
C PHE A 146 -12.69 -6.78 2.96
N PHE A 147 -11.70 -6.09 3.54
CA PHE A 147 -10.36 -6.63 3.74
C PHE A 147 -10.19 -7.40 5.05
N LEU A 148 -11.25 -7.67 5.82
CA LEU A 148 -11.17 -8.40 7.10
C LEU A 148 -10.19 -7.75 8.10
N VAL A 149 -10.14 -6.43 8.12
CA VAL A 149 -9.32 -5.64 9.04
C VAL A 149 -10.14 -5.26 10.26
N SER A 150 -9.65 -5.63 11.44
CA SER A 150 -10.14 -5.12 12.72
C SER A 150 -9.14 -4.11 13.28
N ARG A 151 -9.61 -2.90 13.60
CA ARG A 151 -8.78 -1.84 14.17
C ARG A 151 -8.89 -1.85 15.69
N GLY A 152 -7.74 -1.76 16.36
CA GLY A 152 -7.63 -1.75 17.81
C GLY A 152 -6.21 -1.40 18.26
N VAL A 153 -6.02 -1.30 19.56
CA VAL A 153 -4.69 -1.13 20.15
C VAL A 153 -3.92 -2.45 19.99
N VAL A 154 -2.73 -2.36 19.41
CA VAL A 154 -1.81 -3.50 19.23
C VAL A 154 -0.44 -3.09 19.72
N THR A 155 0.31 -4.03 20.27
CA THR A 155 1.71 -3.78 20.61
C THR A 155 2.57 -3.74 19.35
N GLN A 156 3.76 -3.14 19.44
CA GLN A 156 4.72 -3.18 18.35
C GLN A 156 5.11 -4.62 18.00
N ALA A 157 5.25 -5.49 19.01
CA ALA A 157 5.57 -6.89 18.83
C ALA A 157 4.47 -7.64 18.05
N ASP A 158 3.20 -7.43 18.41
CA ASP A 158 2.06 -8.05 17.70
C ASP A 158 1.97 -7.57 16.24
N PHE A 159 2.17 -6.27 16.02
CA PHE A 159 2.19 -5.70 14.67
C PHE A 159 3.32 -6.29 13.82
N THR A 160 4.55 -6.32 14.36
CA THR A 160 5.70 -6.90 13.66
C THR A 160 5.49 -8.39 13.38
N ALA A 161 5.02 -9.17 14.35
CA ALA A 161 4.74 -10.60 14.16
C ALA A 161 3.68 -10.82 13.07
N ALA A 162 2.60 -10.03 13.08
CA ALA A 162 1.54 -10.09 12.08
C ALA A 162 2.05 -9.72 10.67
N MET A 163 2.93 -8.73 10.55
CA MET A 163 3.57 -8.33 9.29
C MET A 163 4.51 -9.41 8.78
N LEU A 164 5.42 -9.91 9.62
CA LEU A 164 6.39 -10.95 9.25
C LEU A 164 5.71 -12.24 8.81
N SER A 165 4.69 -12.70 9.55
CA SER A 165 3.92 -13.89 9.17
C SER A 165 3.32 -13.75 7.77
N ARG A 166 2.79 -12.57 7.43
CA ARG A 166 2.21 -12.32 6.10
C ARG A 166 3.26 -12.20 5.00
N LEU A 167 4.38 -11.55 5.29
CA LEU A 167 5.49 -11.43 4.34
C LEU A 167 6.13 -12.79 4.04
N VAL A 168 6.29 -13.65 5.05
CA VAL A 168 6.76 -15.03 4.87
C VAL A 168 5.80 -15.81 3.98
N ALA A 169 4.49 -15.68 4.20
CA ALA A 169 3.50 -16.32 3.33
C ALA A 169 3.56 -15.78 1.88
N ILE A 170 3.77 -14.48 1.66
CA ILE A 170 3.97 -13.91 0.32
C ILE A 170 5.23 -14.49 -0.34
N ARG A 171 6.34 -14.57 0.40
CA ARG A 171 7.58 -15.17 -0.10
C ARG A 171 7.38 -16.63 -0.51
N GLU A 172 6.73 -17.42 0.34
CA GLU A 172 6.45 -18.83 0.06
C GLU A 172 5.55 -18.99 -1.16
N ASP A 173 4.52 -18.14 -1.29
CA ASP A 173 3.63 -18.07 -2.45
C ASP A 173 4.42 -17.76 -3.74
N LEU A 174 5.27 -16.73 -3.73
CA LEU A 174 6.13 -16.37 -4.86
C LEU A 174 7.14 -17.46 -5.24
N ALA A 175 7.62 -18.24 -4.27
CA ALA A 175 8.54 -19.35 -4.53
C ALA A 175 7.82 -20.55 -5.15
N ALA A 176 6.54 -20.76 -4.81
CA ALA A 176 5.72 -21.84 -5.33
C ALA A 176 5.09 -21.51 -6.69
N ASP A 177 4.61 -20.27 -6.85
CA ASP A 177 3.96 -19.75 -8.05
C ASP A 177 4.54 -18.37 -8.42
N PRO A 178 5.68 -18.33 -9.14
CA PRO A 178 6.29 -17.08 -9.55
C PRO A 178 5.34 -16.25 -10.43
N VAL A 179 5.24 -14.95 -10.13
CA VAL A 179 4.37 -14.07 -10.93
C VAL A 179 5.00 -13.80 -12.30
N ASP A 180 4.49 -14.48 -13.33
CA ASP A 180 4.94 -14.34 -14.72
C ASP A 180 4.16 -13.26 -15.52
N ALA A 181 3.34 -12.46 -14.83
CA ALA A 181 2.46 -11.50 -15.48
C ALA A 181 3.23 -10.25 -15.96
N ARG A 182 3.74 -10.31 -17.20
CA ARG A 182 4.26 -9.18 -18.00
C ARG A 182 5.53 -8.53 -17.39
N ALA A 183 6.69 -9.09 -17.74
CA ALA A 183 8.02 -8.65 -17.33
C ALA A 183 8.24 -7.12 -17.30
N GLU A 184 7.68 -6.40 -18.27
CA GLU A 184 7.82 -4.94 -18.41
C GLU A 184 7.32 -4.13 -17.18
N VAL A 185 6.36 -4.64 -16.41
CA VAL A 185 5.86 -3.96 -15.21
C VAL A 185 6.79 -4.18 -14.02
N PHE A 186 7.45 -5.33 -13.98
CA PHE A 186 8.46 -5.63 -12.96
C PHE A 186 9.72 -4.80 -13.16
N ASP A 187 10.05 -4.46 -14.41
CA ASP A 187 11.15 -3.53 -14.74
C ASP A 187 10.95 -2.12 -14.16
N LEU A 188 9.73 -1.79 -13.71
CA LEU A 188 9.49 -0.53 -13.01
C LEU A 188 10.03 -0.54 -11.59
N LEU A 189 10.18 -1.70 -10.96
CA LEU A 189 10.67 -1.82 -9.58
C LEU A 189 12.20 -1.58 -9.51
N PRO A 190 12.72 -1.13 -8.35
CA PRO A 190 14.17 -0.99 -8.15
C PRO A 190 14.93 -2.34 -8.17
N THR A 191 14.26 -3.43 -7.80
CA THR A 191 14.73 -4.82 -7.90
C THR A 191 13.52 -5.70 -8.19
N ASP A 192 13.76 -6.98 -8.51
CA ASP A 192 12.72 -7.99 -8.67
C ASP A 192 11.77 -8.10 -7.46
N LEU A 193 10.56 -8.58 -7.70
CA LEU A 193 9.54 -8.69 -6.66
C LEU A 193 9.98 -9.56 -5.46
N PRO A 194 10.58 -10.76 -5.65
CA PRO A 194 11.12 -11.54 -4.53
C PRO A 194 12.16 -10.77 -3.71
N GLY A 195 13.11 -10.08 -4.36
CA GLY A 195 14.10 -9.26 -3.67
C GLY A 195 13.48 -8.14 -2.83
N MET A 196 12.45 -7.45 -3.34
CA MET A 196 11.70 -6.45 -2.58
C MET A 196 11.02 -7.04 -1.33
N ILE A 197 10.47 -8.25 -1.43
CA ILE A 197 9.81 -8.93 -0.29
C ILE A 197 10.84 -9.38 0.75
N GLU A 198 11.98 -9.92 0.33
CA GLU A 198 13.06 -10.30 1.25
C GLU A 198 13.62 -9.10 2.02
N GLU A 199 13.88 -7.99 1.33
CA GLU A 199 14.35 -6.78 1.99
C GLU A 199 13.32 -6.25 3.00
N LEU A 200 12.03 -6.31 2.65
CA LEU A 200 10.95 -5.90 3.53
C LEU A 200 10.84 -6.79 4.78
N ILE A 201 11.04 -8.11 4.65
CA ILE A 201 11.13 -9.03 5.81
C ILE A 201 12.26 -8.59 6.75
N VAL A 202 13.45 -8.31 6.20
CA VAL A 202 14.62 -7.90 6.99
C VAL A 202 14.37 -6.57 7.72
N VAL A 203 13.81 -5.57 7.04
CA VAL A 203 13.55 -4.25 7.63
C VAL A 203 12.48 -4.31 8.73
N VAL A 204 11.39 -5.04 8.49
CA VAL A 204 10.33 -5.23 9.49
C VAL A 204 10.86 -5.99 10.71
N GLY A 205 11.67 -7.04 10.50
CA GLY A 205 12.28 -7.83 11.58
C GLY A 205 13.34 -7.10 12.40
N ARG A 206 14.01 -6.09 11.83
CA ARG A 206 14.94 -5.22 12.58
C ARG A 206 14.20 -4.17 13.41
N SER A 207 13.05 -3.70 12.95
CA SER A 207 12.26 -2.68 13.64
C SER A 207 11.69 -3.16 14.98
N SER A 208 11.56 -4.48 15.20
CA SER A 208 11.19 -5.05 16.52
C SER A 208 12.28 -4.98 17.58
N LEU A 209 13.52 -4.61 17.23
CA LEU A 209 14.63 -4.53 18.19
C LEU A 209 14.76 -3.16 18.87
N VAL A 210 13.93 -2.18 18.48
CA VAL A 210 13.92 -0.84 19.06
C VAL A 210 12.54 -0.60 19.68
N GLU A 211 12.39 -0.88 20.97
CA GLU A 211 11.20 -0.49 21.73
C GLU A 211 11.16 1.04 21.85
N VAL A 212 10.42 1.70 20.96
CA VAL A 212 9.95 3.07 21.21
C VAL A 212 8.48 2.98 21.60
N PRO A 213 8.08 3.47 22.79
CA PRO A 213 6.68 3.51 23.15
C PRO A 213 5.94 4.46 22.20
N VAL A 214 5.09 3.89 21.35
CA VAL A 214 4.19 4.66 20.48
C VAL A 214 3.15 5.34 21.38
N ARG A 215 3.30 6.65 21.59
CA ARG A 215 2.26 7.48 22.18
C ARG A 215 1.08 7.54 21.21
N ALA A 216 0.06 6.74 21.47
CA ALA A 216 -1.25 6.93 20.88
C ALA A 216 -1.85 8.22 21.46
N ALA A 217 -2.05 9.23 20.62
CA ALA A 217 -3.04 10.26 20.89
C ALA A 217 -4.41 9.59 20.85
N LEU A 218 -5.06 9.50 22.00
CA LEU A 218 -6.50 9.26 22.11
C LEU A 218 -7.25 10.57 21.81
N PRO A 219 -8.50 10.49 21.33
CA PRO A 219 -9.32 11.65 21.00
C PRO A 219 -9.53 12.61 22.19
#